data_AF-L2GME5-F1
#
_entry.id   AF-L2GME5-F1
#
_cell.length_a   1.000
_cell.length_b   1.000
_cell.length_c   1.000
_cell.angle_alpha   90.00
_cell.angle_beta   90.00
_cell.angle_gamma   90.00
#
_symmetry.space_group_name_H-M   'P 1'
#
loop_
_entity.id
_entity.type
_entity.pdbx_description
1 polymer ?
#
loop_
_entity_poly.entity_id
_entity_poly.type
_entity_poly.pdbx_seq_one_letter_code
_entity_poly.pdbx_strand_id
1 'polypeptide(L)'
;MKETTEILNENRVFINEILGIFKKVFETKMEWSAFEAFWEEEKRNGNPYAKAIVSYDLSERKCIVLIDHRYIELDVSMPLSKNIEKYFSKRKKALDKSDKTKAALENIVDKLIPKKAIVPAQKRELYWFEKFHFFISTENELVIGGKNAQQNEIIVKKHLEPTDLYFHCDIHGASSIACKGRSEVTIEEASYMALCMSKCWDEGVIKPVFYVEPDQVSKSAPSGEYITKGSFMIKGKRNIMNPYRLEYGIGLLFKLEGSQNILEFSSNPADDAKILYGLPVSAPWICVKNYKYKIRLCPASEKKSKLCQDIKTSFESLSEGTLEEKYVKSIGLDEYMNVVPGKSKIAKLLK
;
A
#
# COMPACT_ATOMS: atom_id res chain seq x y z
N MET A 1 -15.75 -10.86 23.27
CA MET A 1 -14.31 -11.20 23.25
C MET A 1 -13.41 -10.09 23.78
N LYS A 2 -13.49 -8.83 23.31
CA LYS A 2 -12.78 -7.69 23.95
C LYS A 2 -13.18 -7.54 25.43
N GLU A 3 -14.49 -7.45 25.64
CA GLU A 3 -15.10 -7.41 26.97
C GLU A 3 -14.77 -8.65 27.81
N THR A 4 -14.63 -9.84 27.21
CA THR A 4 -14.25 -11.06 27.95
C THR A 4 -12.84 -10.97 28.52
N THR A 5 -11.91 -10.34 27.79
CA THR A 5 -10.52 -10.19 28.26
C THR A 5 -10.39 -9.08 29.30
N GLU A 6 -11.24 -8.05 29.21
CA GLU A 6 -11.38 -7.00 30.23
C GLU A 6 -11.94 -7.60 31.53
N ILE A 7 -13.06 -8.34 31.46
CA ILE A 7 -13.67 -9.02 32.62
C ILE A 7 -12.68 -9.96 33.32
N LEU A 8 -11.90 -10.74 32.57
CA LEU A 8 -10.88 -11.64 33.14
C LEU A 8 -9.74 -10.88 33.85
N ASN A 9 -9.40 -9.68 33.39
CA ASN A 9 -8.37 -8.85 34.04
C ASN A 9 -8.91 -8.13 35.28
N GLU A 10 -10.13 -7.59 35.20
CA GLU A 10 -10.79 -6.90 36.31
C GLU A 10 -11.07 -7.85 37.48
N ASN A 11 -11.41 -9.11 37.19
CA ASN A 11 -11.70 -10.14 38.19
C ASN A 11 -10.51 -11.07 38.49
N ARG A 12 -9.27 -10.62 38.24
CA ARG A 12 -8.06 -11.46 38.28
C ARG A 12 -7.84 -12.20 39.61
N VAL A 13 -8.07 -11.53 40.73
CA VAL A 13 -7.89 -12.14 42.06
C VAL A 13 -8.88 -13.29 42.24
N PHE A 14 -10.16 -13.00 42.00
CA PHE A 14 -11.25 -13.96 42.13
C PHE A 14 -11.07 -15.21 41.27
N ILE A 15 -10.66 -15.02 40.01
CA ILE A 15 -10.46 -16.14 39.07
C ILE A 15 -9.24 -16.98 39.45
N ASN A 16 -8.17 -16.37 39.97
CA ASN A 16 -7.00 -17.14 40.43
C ASN A 16 -7.33 -18.04 41.62
N GLU A 17 -8.23 -17.62 42.52
CA GLU A 17 -8.72 -18.48 43.60
C GLU A 17 -9.46 -19.70 43.06
N ILE A 18 -10.34 -19.50 42.07
CA ILE A 18 -11.05 -20.60 41.39
C ILE A 18 -10.04 -21.56 40.72
N LEU A 19 -9.08 -21.04 39.96
CA LEU A 19 -8.04 -21.88 39.34
C LEU A 19 -7.18 -22.59 40.40
N GLY A 20 -6.94 -21.96 41.55
CA GLY A 20 -6.24 -22.53 42.69
C GLY A 20 -6.95 -23.72 43.31
N ILE A 21 -8.28 -23.71 43.38
CA ILE A 21 -9.09 -24.86 43.84
C ILE A 21 -8.83 -26.06 42.94
N PHE A 22 -9.00 -25.90 41.63
CA PHE A 22 -8.76 -26.98 40.67
C PHE A 22 -7.30 -27.45 40.67
N LYS A 23 -6.34 -26.53 40.84
CA LYS A 23 -4.92 -26.89 40.96
C LYS A 23 -4.68 -27.85 42.12
N LYS A 24 -5.27 -27.58 43.30
CA LYS A 24 -5.17 -28.47 44.47
C LYS A 24 -5.82 -29.83 44.22
N VAL A 25 -6.96 -29.87 43.53
CA VAL A 25 -7.62 -31.14 43.14
C VAL A 25 -6.68 -32.01 42.31
N PHE A 26 -5.99 -31.41 41.33
CA PHE A 26 -5.03 -32.14 40.50
C PHE A 26 -3.75 -32.52 41.25
N GLU A 27 -3.21 -31.65 42.11
CA GLU A 27 -2.00 -31.91 42.91
C GLU A 27 -2.21 -33.05 43.93
N THR A 28 -3.40 -33.09 44.55
CA THR A 28 -3.75 -34.10 45.56
C THR A 28 -4.26 -35.42 44.98
N LYS A 29 -4.43 -35.50 43.64
CA LYS A 29 -5.03 -36.65 42.94
C LYS A 29 -6.39 -37.04 43.55
N MET A 30 -7.20 -36.05 43.88
CA MET A 30 -8.52 -36.25 44.47
C MET A 30 -9.44 -36.97 43.48
N GLU A 31 -10.17 -37.96 43.96
CA GLU A 31 -11.22 -38.65 43.20
C GLU A 31 -12.32 -37.67 42.77
N TRP A 32 -12.81 -37.78 41.53
CA TRP A 32 -13.75 -36.81 40.97
C TRP A 32 -15.08 -36.78 41.72
N SER A 33 -15.56 -37.95 42.17
CA SER A 33 -16.77 -38.07 42.99
C SER A 33 -16.60 -37.39 44.37
N ALA A 34 -15.39 -37.40 44.92
CA ALA A 34 -15.08 -36.73 46.17
C ALA A 34 -15.04 -35.20 46.00
N PHE A 35 -14.50 -34.71 44.87
CA PHE A 35 -14.53 -33.29 44.55
C PHE A 35 -15.94 -32.76 44.28
N GLU A 36 -16.78 -33.53 43.56
CA GLU A 36 -18.19 -33.17 43.33
C GLU A 36 -18.96 -33.01 44.65
N ALA A 37 -18.80 -33.97 45.57
CA ALA A 37 -19.43 -33.91 46.88
C ALA A 37 -18.96 -32.69 47.69
N PHE A 38 -17.64 -32.41 47.68
CA PHE A 38 -17.05 -31.24 48.33
C PHE A 38 -17.57 -29.92 47.73
N TRP A 39 -17.63 -29.82 46.41
CA TRP A 39 -18.10 -28.62 45.72
C TRP A 39 -19.57 -28.32 46.02
N GLU A 40 -20.45 -29.33 46.02
CA GLU A 40 -21.87 -29.17 46.34
C GLU A 40 -22.12 -28.83 47.82
N GLU A 41 -21.25 -29.28 48.74
CA GLU A 41 -21.27 -28.86 50.14
C GLU A 41 -20.83 -27.40 50.31
N GLU A 42 -19.70 -27.00 49.70
CA GLU A 42 -19.20 -25.62 49.74
C GLU A 42 -20.19 -24.62 49.12
N LYS A 43 -20.90 -25.03 48.07
CA LYS A 43 -21.96 -24.26 47.43
C LYS A 43 -23.16 -24.05 48.36
N ARG A 44 -23.56 -25.10 49.11
CA ARG A 44 -24.59 -25.01 50.17
C ARG A 44 -24.17 -24.10 51.31
N ASN A 45 -22.90 -24.16 51.71
CA ASN A 45 -22.30 -23.31 52.75
C ASN A 45 -22.13 -21.84 52.31
N GLY A 46 -22.41 -21.53 51.04
CA GLY A 46 -22.42 -20.15 50.56
C GLY A 46 -21.08 -19.65 50.04
N ASN A 47 -20.10 -20.52 49.79
CA ASN A 47 -18.79 -20.13 49.29
C ASN A 47 -18.91 -19.40 47.93
N PRO A 48 -18.41 -18.16 47.80
CA PRO A 48 -18.57 -17.35 46.60
C PRO A 48 -17.85 -17.93 45.38
N TYR A 49 -16.71 -18.61 45.57
CA TYR A 49 -15.96 -19.25 44.49
C TYR A 49 -16.69 -20.50 43.97
N ALA A 50 -17.22 -21.31 44.89
CA ALA A 50 -17.99 -22.51 44.54
C ALA A 50 -19.29 -22.15 43.80
N LYS A 51 -19.97 -21.07 44.20
CA LYS A 51 -21.17 -20.54 43.53
C LYS A 51 -20.89 -19.96 42.15
N ALA A 52 -19.71 -19.39 41.93
CA ALA A 52 -19.34 -18.82 40.64
C ALA A 52 -19.03 -19.89 39.58
N ILE A 53 -18.61 -21.09 39.99
CA ILE A 53 -18.44 -22.24 39.09
C ILE A 53 -19.85 -22.74 38.73
N VAL A 54 -20.19 -22.68 37.44
CA VAL A 54 -21.47 -23.12 36.89
C VAL A 54 -21.43 -24.60 36.55
N SER A 55 -20.35 -25.01 35.91
CA SER A 55 -20.07 -26.40 35.55
C SER A 55 -18.58 -26.61 35.36
N TYR A 56 -18.14 -27.85 35.42
CA TYR A 56 -16.76 -28.20 35.13
C TYR A 56 -16.67 -29.58 34.49
N ASP A 57 -15.57 -29.82 33.79
CA ASP A 57 -15.20 -31.09 33.20
C ASP A 57 -13.70 -31.31 33.49
N LEU A 58 -13.40 -32.18 34.45
CA LEU A 58 -12.02 -32.49 34.84
C LEU A 58 -11.27 -33.29 33.78
N SER A 59 -11.99 -34.03 32.92
CA SER A 59 -11.40 -34.80 31.83
C SER A 59 -10.89 -33.86 30.72
N GLU A 60 -11.71 -32.88 30.35
CA GLU A 60 -11.39 -31.84 29.37
C GLU A 60 -10.61 -30.66 29.97
N ARG A 61 -10.40 -30.67 31.29
CA ARG A 61 -9.71 -29.61 32.06
C ARG A 61 -10.36 -28.25 31.86
N LYS A 62 -11.68 -28.19 31.83
CA LYS A 62 -12.45 -26.95 31.62
C LYS A 62 -13.38 -26.68 32.79
N CYS A 63 -13.58 -25.40 33.10
CA CYS A 63 -14.71 -24.97 33.92
C CYS A 63 -15.41 -23.77 33.27
N ILE A 64 -16.71 -23.65 33.52
CA ILE A 64 -17.51 -22.49 33.13
C ILE A 64 -17.80 -21.72 34.41
N VAL A 65 -17.39 -20.46 34.42
CA VAL A 65 -17.64 -19.54 35.54
C VAL A 65 -18.61 -18.44 35.13
N LEU A 66 -19.49 -18.04 36.04
CA LEU A 66 -20.38 -16.89 35.87
C LEU A 66 -19.76 -15.66 36.54
N ILE A 67 -19.30 -14.71 35.74
CA ILE A 67 -18.70 -13.45 36.20
C ILE A 67 -19.34 -12.31 35.42
N ASP A 68 -19.79 -11.27 36.11
CA ASP A 68 -20.46 -10.10 35.51
C ASP A 68 -21.57 -10.47 34.51
N HIS A 69 -22.44 -11.41 34.92
CA HIS A 69 -23.55 -11.95 34.13
C HIS A 69 -23.13 -12.65 32.82
N ARG A 70 -21.87 -13.09 32.70
CA ARG A 70 -21.36 -13.82 31.55
C ARG A 70 -20.76 -15.16 31.94
N TYR A 71 -21.09 -16.17 31.14
CA TYR A 71 -20.47 -17.48 31.22
C TYR A 71 -19.12 -17.45 30.49
N ILE A 72 -18.05 -17.70 31.22
CA ILE A 72 -16.68 -17.71 30.69
C ILE A 72 -16.09 -19.09 30.89
N GLU A 73 -15.65 -19.71 29.80
CA GLU A 73 -14.92 -20.97 29.83
C GLU A 73 -13.45 -20.72 30.20
N LEU A 74 -12.94 -21.44 31.19
CA LEU A 74 -11.55 -21.42 31.64
C LEU A 74 -10.94 -22.80 31.52
N ASP A 75 -9.70 -22.85 31.05
CA ASP A 75 -8.84 -24.02 31.11
C ASP A 75 -8.19 -24.07 32.50
N VAL A 76 -8.64 -25.01 33.33
CA VAL A 76 -8.21 -25.11 34.74
C VAL A 76 -6.80 -25.66 34.90
N SER A 77 -6.21 -26.19 33.82
CA SER A 77 -4.83 -26.70 33.82
C SER A 77 -3.78 -25.63 33.55
N MET A 78 -4.22 -24.39 33.25
CA MET A 78 -3.34 -23.30 32.87
C MET A 78 -3.55 -22.08 33.75
N PRO A 79 -2.49 -21.25 33.96
CA PRO A 79 -2.64 -19.97 34.63
C PRO A 79 -3.62 -19.04 33.91
N LEU A 80 -4.21 -18.09 34.64
CA LEU A 80 -5.12 -17.08 34.08
C LEU A 80 -4.47 -16.30 32.91
N SER A 81 -3.17 -16.00 32.98
CA SER A 81 -2.44 -15.33 31.89
C SER A 81 -2.53 -16.08 30.57
N LYS A 82 -2.48 -17.42 30.61
CA LYS A 82 -2.59 -18.28 29.43
C LYS A 82 -4.03 -18.40 28.93
N ASN A 83 -5.00 -18.42 29.84
CA ASN A 83 -6.42 -18.32 29.47
C ASN A 83 -6.71 -17.00 28.72
N ILE A 84 -6.21 -15.89 29.24
CA ILE A 84 -6.29 -14.56 28.61
C ILE A 84 -5.65 -14.58 27.21
N GLU A 85 -4.44 -15.13 27.07
CA GLU A 85 -3.73 -15.27 25.79
C GLU A 85 -4.53 -16.12 24.77
N LYS A 86 -5.21 -17.18 25.22
CA LYS A 86 -6.10 -18.03 24.40
C LYS A 86 -7.29 -17.24 23.85
N TYR A 87 -7.90 -16.37 24.65
CA TYR A 87 -8.98 -15.48 24.20
C TYR A 87 -8.47 -14.40 23.22
N PHE A 88 -7.30 -13.82 23.48
CA PHE A 88 -6.66 -12.87 22.55
C PHE A 88 -6.36 -13.52 21.20
N SER A 89 -5.78 -14.71 21.20
CA SER A 89 -5.44 -15.44 19.97
C SER A 89 -6.68 -15.91 19.20
N LYS A 90 -7.72 -16.40 19.89
CA LYS A 90 -9.03 -16.70 19.26
C LYS A 90 -9.63 -15.46 18.60
N ARG A 91 -9.60 -14.31 19.28
CA ARG A 91 -10.08 -13.04 18.73
C ARG A 91 -9.31 -12.63 17.48
N LYS A 92 -7.97 -12.67 17.53
CA LYS A 92 -7.12 -12.34 16.37
C LYS A 92 -7.45 -13.23 15.17
N LYS A 93 -7.58 -14.54 15.38
CA LYS A 93 -7.96 -15.49 14.32
C LYS A 93 -9.35 -15.21 13.73
N ALA A 94 -10.31 -14.83 14.57
CA ALA A 94 -11.66 -14.50 14.11
C ALA A 94 -11.68 -13.21 13.26
N LEU A 95 -10.92 -12.19 13.67
CA LEU A 95 -10.72 -10.95 12.89
C LEU A 95 -10.06 -11.25 11.54
N ASP A 96 -8.94 -11.98 11.53
CA ASP A 96 -8.26 -12.37 10.29
C ASP A 96 -9.21 -13.16 9.34
N LYS A 97 -10.07 -14.03 9.90
CA LYS A 97 -11.05 -14.78 9.11
C LYS A 97 -12.15 -13.87 8.56
N SER A 98 -12.61 -12.89 9.34
CA SER A 98 -13.56 -11.87 8.91
C SER A 98 -13.00 -11.06 7.74
N ASP A 99 -11.76 -10.57 7.85
CA ASP A 99 -11.10 -9.79 6.80
C ASP A 99 -10.90 -10.61 5.52
N LYS A 100 -10.48 -11.87 5.66
CA LYS A 100 -10.38 -12.80 4.51
C LYS A 100 -11.73 -13.06 3.85
N THR A 101 -12.80 -13.20 4.65
CA THR A 101 -14.16 -13.43 4.13
C THR A 101 -14.67 -12.20 3.39
N LYS A 102 -14.42 -11.00 3.93
CA LYS A 102 -14.76 -9.74 3.25
C LYS A 102 -14.03 -9.61 1.92
N ALA A 103 -12.72 -9.89 1.89
CA ALA A 103 -11.95 -9.88 0.65
C ALA A 103 -12.44 -10.92 -0.37
N ALA A 104 -12.86 -12.11 0.09
CA ALA A 104 -13.43 -13.14 -0.78
C ALA A 104 -14.79 -12.69 -1.38
N LEU A 105 -15.65 -12.07 -0.57
CA LEU A 105 -16.91 -11.51 -1.02
C LEU A 105 -16.72 -10.39 -2.05
N GLU A 106 -15.78 -9.47 -1.82
CA GLU A 106 -15.42 -8.43 -2.81
C GLU A 106 -15.05 -9.07 -4.17
N ASN A 107 -14.23 -10.13 -4.19
CA ASN A 107 -13.88 -10.82 -5.43
C ASN A 107 -15.08 -11.52 -6.12
N ILE A 108 -16.09 -11.95 -5.36
CA ILE A 108 -17.31 -12.56 -5.92
C ILE A 108 -18.19 -11.48 -6.55
N VAL A 109 -18.35 -10.35 -5.87
CA VAL A 109 -19.09 -9.19 -6.39
C VAL A 109 -18.48 -8.74 -7.72
N ASP A 110 -17.15 -8.62 -7.81
CA ASP A 110 -16.45 -8.27 -9.06
C ASP A 110 -16.75 -9.23 -10.23
N LYS A 111 -16.97 -10.52 -9.94
CA LYS A 111 -17.30 -11.54 -10.97
C LYS A 111 -18.77 -11.50 -11.41
N LEU A 112 -19.66 -10.98 -10.59
CA LEU A 112 -21.10 -10.87 -10.88
C LEU A 112 -21.44 -9.61 -11.66
N ILE A 113 -20.55 -8.62 -11.72
CA ILE A 113 -20.72 -7.45 -12.60
C ILE A 113 -20.71 -7.95 -14.04
N PRO A 114 -21.79 -7.74 -14.82
CA PRO A 114 -21.84 -8.17 -16.21
C PRO A 114 -20.64 -7.58 -16.94
N LYS A 115 -19.82 -8.46 -17.55
CA LYS A 115 -18.65 -8.04 -18.31
C LYS A 115 -19.11 -7.09 -19.40
N LYS A 116 -18.78 -5.81 -19.28
CA LYS A 116 -18.98 -4.82 -20.35
C LYS A 116 -18.48 -5.43 -21.66
N ALA A 117 -19.16 -5.11 -22.77
CA ALA A 117 -18.71 -5.50 -24.10
C ALA A 117 -17.20 -5.23 -24.22
N ILE A 118 -16.45 -6.22 -24.72
CA ILE A 118 -14.99 -6.13 -24.79
C ILE A 118 -14.67 -4.99 -25.75
N VAL A 119 -14.24 -3.85 -25.20
CA VAL A 119 -13.73 -2.74 -26.00
C VAL A 119 -12.36 -3.19 -26.53
N PRO A 120 -12.17 -3.26 -27.86
CA PRO A 120 -10.89 -3.63 -28.42
C PRO A 120 -9.82 -2.65 -27.94
N ALA A 121 -8.69 -3.19 -27.50
CA ALA A 121 -7.56 -2.38 -27.08
C ALA A 121 -7.11 -1.46 -28.22
N GLN A 122 -6.75 -0.22 -27.88
CA GLN A 122 -6.16 0.71 -28.83
C GLN A 122 -4.89 0.12 -29.46
N LYS A 123 -4.73 0.29 -30.78
CA LYS A 123 -3.49 -0.02 -31.49
C LYS A 123 -2.64 1.24 -31.53
N ARG A 124 -1.48 1.22 -30.85
CA ARG A 124 -0.49 2.31 -30.89
C ARG A 124 0.92 1.73 -30.83
N GLU A 125 1.86 2.49 -31.36
CA GLU A 125 3.28 2.22 -31.16
C GLU A 125 3.68 2.65 -29.75
N LEU A 126 4.52 1.82 -29.10
CA LEU A 126 5.06 2.14 -27.79
C LEU A 126 6.28 3.04 -27.96
N TYR A 127 6.30 4.15 -27.23
CA TYR A 127 7.49 4.98 -27.18
C TYR A 127 8.60 4.26 -26.40
N TRP A 128 9.84 4.45 -26.84
CA TRP A 128 11.00 3.80 -26.24
C TRP A 128 11.15 4.08 -24.74
N PHE A 129 10.62 5.22 -24.26
CA PHE A 129 10.69 5.66 -22.87
C PHE A 129 9.62 5.04 -21.97
N GLU A 130 8.53 4.47 -22.51
CA GLU A 130 7.42 3.94 -21.70
C GLU A 130 7.81 2.74 -20.81
N LYS A 131 8.92 2.08 -21.14
CA LYS A 131 9.50 1.01 -20.31
C LYS A 131 10.08 1.51 -18.99
N PHE A 132 10.37 2.81 -18.89
CA PHE A 132 10.89 3.49 -17.70
C PHE A 132 9.75 4.13 -16.89
N HIS A 133 10.03 4.61 -15.68
CA HIS A 133 9.20 5.69 -15.14
C HIS A 133 9.42 6.90 -16.03
N PHE A 134 8.37 7.59 -16.44
CA PHE A 134 8.52 8.79 -17.25
C PHE A 134 7.37 9.75 -17.01
N PHE A 135 7.63 11.03 -17.23
CA PHE A 135 6.60 12.03 -17.46
C PHE A 135 7.10 13.08 -18.45
N ILE A 136 6.18 13.89 -18.93
CA ILE A 136 6.47 15.07 -19.76
C ILE A 136 6.21 16.28 -18.87
N SER A 137 7.22 17.14 -18.73
CA SER A 137 7.13 18.35 -17.90
C SER A 137 6.06 19.30 -18.42
N THR A 138 5.70 20.29 -17.61
CA THR A 138 4.77 21.35 -18.06
C THR A 138 5.35 22.20 -19.20
N GLU A 139 6.66 22.11 -19.44
CA GLU A 139 7.37 22.77 -20.55
C GLU A 139 7.68 21.80 -21.71
N ASN A 140 7.00 20.65 -21.78
CA ASN A 140 7.14 19.63 -22.82
C ASN A 140 8.53 18.94 -22.87
N GLU A 141 9.23 18.88 -21.75
CA GLU A 141 10.53 18.22 -21.63
C GLU A 141 10.37 16.81 -21.05
N LEU A 142 11.09 15.84 -21.61
CA LEU A 142 11.02 14.46 -21.15
C LEU A 142 11.83 14.27 -19.87
N VAL A 143 11.24 13.60 -18.87
CA VAL A 143 11.94 13.15 -17.68
C VAL A 143 11.73 11.66 -17.52
N ILE A 144 12.81 10.90 -17.35
CA ILE A 144 12.80 9.43 -17.27
C ILE A 144 13.57 8.93 -16.06
N GLY A 145 13.11 7.83 -15.45
CA GLY A 145 13.73 7.18 -14.31
C GLY A 145 13.67 5.66 -14.38
N GLY A 146 14.71 4.97 -13.93
CA GLY A 146 14.72 3.50 -13.94
C GLY A 146 13.75 2.89 -12.92
N LYS A 147 13.01 1.85 -13.32
CA LYS A 147 12.11 1.07 -12.42
C LYS A 147 12.87 0.08 -11.53
N ASN A 148 14.13 -0.19 -11.84
CA ASN A 148 15.00 -1.12 -11.12
C ASN A 148 16.47 -0.81 -11.40
N ALA A 149 17.37 -1.48 -10.66
CA ALA A 149 18.82 -1.29 -10.80
C ALA A 149 19.34 -1.47 -12.23
N GLN A 150 18.81 -2.42 -13.01
CA GLN A 150 19.25 -2.62 -14.40
C GLN A 150 18.84 -1.44 -15.29
N GLN A 151 17.61 -0.94 -15.13
CA GLN A 151 17.16 0.24 -15.85
C GLN A 151 17.90 1.50 -15.43
N ASN A 152 18.23 1.68 -14.14
CA ASN A 152 19.06 2.79 -13.68
C ASN A 152 20.40 2.84 -14.44
N GLU A 153 21.03 1.68 -14.67
CA GLU A 153 22.24 1.61 -15.49
C GLU A 153 22.02 2.00 -16.95
N ILE A 154 20.88 1.62 -17.53
CA ILE A 154 20.54 1.98 -18.90
C ILE A 154 20.30 3.48 -19.01
N ILE A 155 19.59 4.09 -18.06
CA ILE A 155 19.35 5.53 -18.01
C ILE A 155 20.69 6.27 -18.04
N VAL A 156 21.58 6.01 -17.08
CA VAL A 156 22.85 6.74 -16.99
C VAL A 156 23.78 6.46 -18.16
N LYS A 157 23.83 5.23 -18.68
CA LYS A 157 24.77 4.88 -19.76
C LYS A 157 24.30 5.25 -21.16
N LYS A 158 22.99 5.24 -21.41
CA LYS A 158 22.42 5.33 -22.77
C LYS A 158 21.48 6.50 -22.98
N HIS A 159 20.92 7.07 -21.92
CA HIS A 159 19.89 8.09 -22.03
C HIS A 159 20.18 9.36 -21.23
N LEU A 160 21.31 9.44 -20.55
CA LEU A 160 21.82 10.66 -19.92
C LEU A 160 22.83 11.30 -20.87
N GLU A 161 22.38 12.31 -21.61
CA GLU A 161 23.16 13.08 -22.57
C GLU A 161 23.87 14.25 -21.88
N PRO A 162 24.94 14.82 -22.46
CA PRO A 162 25.71 15.91 -21.85
C PRO A 162 24.91 17.16 -21.49
N THR A 163 23.76 17.38 -22.15
CA THR A 163 22.88 18.52 -21.91
C THR A 163 21.85 18.27 -20.80
N ASP A 164 21.71 17.03 -20.35
CA ASP A 164 20.71 16.64 -19.37
C ASP A 164 21.16 16.94 -17.94
N LEU A 165 20.25 16.75 -16.99
CA LEU A 165 20.54 16.74 -15.57
C LEU A 165 20.23 15.38 -14.95
N TYR A 166 21.15 14.90 -14.09
CA TYR A 166 20.95 13.66 -13.33
C TYR A 166 20.37 13.97 -11.95
N PHE A 167 19.27 13.30 -11.59
CA PHE A 167 18.61 13.42 -10.29
C PHE A 167 18.64 12.11 -9.51
N HIS A 168 18.75 12.21 -8.19
CA HIS A 168 18.63 11.06 -7.29
C HIS A 168 18.22 11.51 -5.88
N CYS A 169 17.31 10.77 -5.24
CA CYS A 169 16.91 11.01 -3.86
C CYS A 169 17.93 10.41 -2.88
N ASP A 170 18.19 11.06 -1.74
CA ASP A 170 19.21 10.59 -0.77
C ASP A 170 18.72 9.40 0.09
N ILE A 171 18.41 8.29 -0.59
CA ILE A 171 17.95 7.04 0.01
C ILE A 171 18.33 5.84 -0.85
N HIS A 172 18.64 4.71 -0.21
CA HIS A 172 18.84 3.46 -0.93
C HIS A 172 17.54 3.00 -1.60
N GLY A 173 17.65 2.52 -2.84
CA GLY A 173 16.49 2.10 -3.63
C GLY A 173 15.76 3.25 -4.34
N ALA A 174 16.37 4.43 -4.45
CA ALA A 174 15.86 5.50 -5.30
C ALA A 174 16.12 5.21 -6.80
N SER A 175 15.24 5.73 -7.65
CA SER A 175 15.42 5.73 -9.09
C SER A 175 16.55 6.69 -9.50
N SER A 176 17.32 6.29 -10.51
CA SER A 176 18.22 7.20 -11.24
C SER A 176 17.42 7.90 -12.33
N ILE A 177 17.36 9.22 -12.27
CA ILE A 177 16.54 10.03 -13.17
C ILE A 177 17.41 10.85 -14.10
N ALA A 178 17.07 10.85 -15.39
CA ALA A 178 17.60 11.77 -16.39
C ALA A 178 16.49 12.76 -16.77
N CYS A 179 16.80 14.04 -16.62
CA CYS A 179 15.93 15.15 -16.95
C CYS A 179 16.48 15.84 -18.20
N LYS A 180 15.72 15.82 -19.30
CA LYS A 180 16.10 16.48 -20.57
C LYS A 180 15.99 18.00 -20.50
N GLY A 181 15.39 18.51 -19.42
CA GLY A 181 15.12 19.92 -19.19
C GLY A 181 16.01 20.59 -18.15
N ARG A 182 16.16 21.91 -18.28
CA ARG A 182 17.06 22.72 -17.43
C ARG A 182 16.43 23.96 -16.80
N SER A 183 15.15 24.23 -17.06
CA SER A 183 14.44 25.33 -16.39
C SER A 183 14.24 25.03 -14.90
N GLU A 184 14.08 26.07 -14.08
CA GLU A 184 13.79 25.89 -12.65
C GLU A 184 12.48 25.10 -12.42
N VAL A 185 11.50 25.30 -13.31
CA VAL A 185 10.21 24.60 -13.27
C VAL A 185 10.42 23.09 -13.51
N THR A 186 11.07 22.72 -14.61
CA THR A 186 11.32 21.31 -14.92
C THR A 186 12.24 20.66 -13.87
N ILE A 187 13.21 21.38 -13.31
CA ILE A 187 14.07 20.91 -12.21
C ILE A 187 13.26 20.61 -10.95
N GLU A 188 12.32 21.49 -10.58
CA GLU A 188 11.42 21.25 -9.44
C GLU A 188 10.55 20.00 -9.69
N GLU A 189 9.96 19.88 -10.87
CA GLU A 189 9.13 18.72 -11.26
C GLU A 189 9.93 17.40 -11.22
N ALA A 190 11.12 17.37 -11.80
CA ALA A 190 12.01 16.22 -11.76
C ALA A 190 12.40 15.83 -10.32
N SER A 191 12.55 16.82 -9.43
CA SER A 191 12.84 16.55 -8.01
C SER A 191 11.70 15.80 -7.32
N TYR A 192 10.44 16.12 -7.62
CA TYR A 192 9.30 15.36 -7.08
C TYR A 192 9.25 13.94 -7.63
N MET A 193 9.61 13.72 -8.89
CA MET A 193 9.72 12.37 -9.43
C MET A 193 10.83 11.58 -8.71
N ALA A 194 11.99 12.19 -8.44
CA ALA A 194 13.07 11.55 -7.71
C ALA A 194 12.65 11.13 -6.29
N LEU A 195 11.92 12.02 -5.60
CA LEU A 195 11.38 11.71 -4.29
C LEU A 195 10.36 10.57 -4.36
N CYS A 196 9.39 10.65 -5.29
CA CYS A 196 8.27 9.70 -5.38
C CYS A 196 8.66 8.34 -5.99
N MET A 197 9.64 8.28 -6.88
CA MET A 197 10.19 7.03 -7.44
C MET A 197 11.34 6.51 -6.58
N SER A 198 11.16 6.55 -5.27
CA SER A 198 12.13 6.05 -4.31
C SER A 198 11.45 5.39 -3.12
N LYS A 199 12.26 4.85 -2.21
CA LYS A 199 11.77 4.24 -0.97
C LYS A 199 11.00 5.21 -0.07
N CYS A 200 11.24 6.52 -0.23
CA CYS A 200 10.48 7.58 0.42
C CYS A 200 8.97 7.45 0.22
N TRP A 201 8.51 7.02 -0.97
CA TRP A 201 7.09 6.82 -1.24
C TRP A 201 6.51 5.70 -0.37
N ASP A 202 7.14 4.54 -0.35
CA ASP A 202 6.66 3.39 0.43
C ASP A 202 6.69 3.66 1.95
N GLU A 203 7.68 4.42 2.42
CA GLU A 203 7.91 4.71 3.83
C GLU A 203 7.20 5.97 4.33
N GLY A 204 6.65 6.79 3.43
CA GLY A 204 5.99 8.04 3.78
C GLY A 204 6.95 9.11 4.33
N VAL A 205 8.25 9.03 4.00
CA VAL A 205 9.28 9.95 4.48
C VAL A 205 9.72 10.91 3.38
N ILE A 206 9.92 12.18 3.72
CA ILE A 206 10.45 13.17 2.79
C ILE A 206 11.96 13.30 3.00
N LYS A 207 12.72 13.33 1.90
CA LYS A 207 14.17 13.54 1.92
C LYS A 207 14.60 14.54 0.86
N PRO A 208 15.77 15.18 1.03
CA PRO A 208 16.38 15.99 -0.01
C PRO A 208 16.66 15.16 -1.26
N VAL A 209 16.50 15.83 -2.41
CA VAL A 209 16.89 15.31 -3.71
C VAL A 209 18.06 16.13 -4.19
N PHE A 210 19.07 15.49 -4.77
CA PHE A 210 20.14 16.21 -5.42
C PHE A 210 20.07 16.06 -6.93
N TYR A 211 20.63 17.04 -7.63
CA TYR A 211 20.95 16.93 -9.04
C TYR A 211 22.38 17.40 -9.34
N VAL A 212 22.94 16.85 -10.42
CA VAL A 212 24.30 17.11 -10.90
C VAL A 212 24.36 17.03 -12.42
N GLU A 213 25.46 17.53 -12.99
CA GLU A 213 25.77 17.36 -14.40
C GLU A 213 26.13 15.89 -14.71
N PRO A 214 25.94 15.43 -15.96
CA PRO A 214 26.19 14.05 -16.37
C PRO A 214 27.63 13.56 -16.11
N ASP A 215 28.63 14.42 -16.29
CA ASP A 215 30.05 14.11 -16.10
C ASP A 215 30.44 13.86 -14.63
N GLN A 216 29.60 14.33 -13.71
CA GLN A 216 29.75 14.09 -12.27
C GLN A 216 29.31 12.67 -11.86
N VAL A 217 28.64 11.91 -12.74
CA VAL A 217 28.09 10.58 -12.43
C VAL A 217 29.06 9.49 -12.89
N SER A 218 29.62 8.76 -11.93
CA SER A 218 30.66 7.74 -12.15
C SER A 218 30.24 6.36 -11.64
N LYS A 219 30.66 5.30 -12.34
CA LYS A 219 30.52 3.91 -11.88
C LYS A 219 31.75 3.37 -11.15
N SER A 220 32.84 4.11 -11.14
CA SER A 220 34.07 3.70 -10.44
C SER A 220 33.98 4.09 -8.97
N ALA A 221 34.18 3.11 -8.09
CA ALA A 221 34.38 3.32 -6.65
C ALA A 221 35.75 3.95 -6.38
N PRO A 222 35.99 4.56 -5.20
CA PRO A 222 37.34 4.86 -4.75
C PRO A 222 38.08 3.53 -4.56
N SER A 223 39.41 3.56 -4.65
CA SER A 223 40.23 2.33 -4.60
C SER A 223 39.90 1.48 -3.37
N GLY A 224 39.41 0.26 -3.60
CA GLY A 224 39.12 -0.74 -2.56
C GLY A 224 37.64 -0.98 -2.23
N GLU A 225 36.72 -0.16 -2.73
CA GLU A 225 35.28 -0.32 -2.49
C GLU A 225 34.56 -0.91 -3.72
N TYR A 226 33.43 -1.60 -3.50
CA TYR A 226 32.58 -2.12 -4.57
C TYR A 226 31.28 -1.32 -4.65
N ILE A 227 30.94 -0.80 -5.83
CA ILE A 227 29.65 -0.15 -6.07
C ILE A 227 28.63 -1.21 -6.46
N THR A 228 27.52 -1.27 -5.73
CA THR A 228 26.40 -2.16 -6.02
C THR A 228 25.76 -1.82 -7.38
N LYS A 229 25.19 -2.84 -8.03
CA LYS A 229 24.53 -2.69 -9.33
C LYS A 229 23.43 -1.61 -9.27
N GLY A 230 23.45 -0.67 -10.21
CA GLY A 230 22.49 0.44 -10.27
C GLY A 230 22.78 1.62 -9.34
N SER A 231 23.90 1.60 -8.59
CA SER A 231 24.40 2.75 -7.83
C SER A 231 25.53 3.47 -8.58
N PHE A 232 25.70 4.75 -8.27
CA PHE A 232 26.67 5.62 -8.91
C PHE A 232 27.35 6.52 -7.89
N MET A 233 28.65 6.71 -8.06
CA MET A 233 29.40 7.73 -7.34
C MET A 233 29.13 9.09 -7.97
N ILE A 234 28.89 10.08 -7.12
CA ILE A 234 28.72 11.47 -7.54
C ILE A 234 29.97 12.25 -7.13
N LYS A 235 30.64 12.86 -8.11
CA LYS A 235 31.83 13.69 -7.93
C LYS A 235 31.47 15.16 -7.87
N GLY A 236 32.26 15.95 -7.14
CA GLY A 236 32.09 17.41 -7.08
C GLY A 236 30.86 17.86 -6.29
N LYS A 237 30.44 19.12 -6.53
CA LYS A 237 29.36 19.78 -5.80
C LYS A 237 27.99 19.27 -6.27
N ARG A 238 27.09 19.04 -5.32
CA ARG A 238 25.68 18.70 -5.57
C ARG A 238 24.80 19.94 -5.46
N ASN A 239 23.80 20.04 -6.33
CA ASN A 239 22.69 20.98 -6.16
C ASN A 239 21.56 20.26 -5.42
N ILE A 240 20.93 20.92 -4.44
CA ILE A 240 19.93 20.29 -3.57
C ILE A 240 18.56 20.93 -3.81
N MET A 241 17.57 20.07 -4.04
CA MET A 241 16.15 20.40 -4.07
C MET A 241 15.47 19.80 -2.85
N ASN A 242 14.56 20.55 -2.23
CA ASN A 242 13.83 20.14 -1.04
C ASN A 242 12.33 20.03 -1.33
N PRO A 243 11.90 19.01 -2.11
CA PRO A 243 10.47 18.73 -2.28
C PRO A 243 9.85 18.45 -0.91
N TYR A 244 8.65 19.00 -0.67
CA TYR A 244 8.06 19.06 0.67
C TYR A 244 6.80 18.20 0.85
N ARG A 245 6.40 17.44 -0.19
CA ARG A 245 5.21 16.57 -0.19
C ARG A 245 5.45 15.30 -0.99
N LEU A 246 4.83 14.21 -0.52
CA LEU A 246 4.75 12.93 -1.24
C LEU A 246 3.42 12.85 -1.99
N GLU A 247 3.38 13.50 -3.14
CA GLU A 247 2.18 13.60 -3.97
C GLU A 247 2.53 13.34 -5.42
N TYR A 248 1.84 12.36 -5.99
CA TYR A 248 1.93 12.06 -7.40
C TYR A 248 0.53 12.13 -8.00
N GLY A 249 0.47 12.08 -9.32
CA GLY A 249 -0.78 12.07 -10.04
C GLY A 249 -0.78 10.98 -11.09
N ILE A 250 -1.97 10.56 -11.45
CA ILE A 250 -2.22 9.82 -12.68
C ILE A 250 -3.21 10.64 -13.51
N GLY A 251 -2.96 10.72 -14.81
CA GLY A 251 -3.83 11.42 -15.73
C GLY A 251 -3.79 10.79 -17.11
N LEU A 252 -4.60 11.33 -18.02
CA LEU A 252 -4.63 10.90 -19.41
C LEU A 252 -4.05 11.99 -20.31
N LEU A 253 -3.19 11.55 -21.22
CA LEU A 253 -2.72 12.32 -22.36
C LEU A 253 -3.32 11.73 -23.63
N PHE A 254 -3.54 12.56 -24.64
CA PHE A 254 -4.10 12.14 -25.92
C PHE A 254 -3.16 12.53 -27.04
N LYS A 255 -2.86 11.56 -27.90
CA LYS A 255 -2.13 11.83 -29.14
C LYS A 255 -3.12 12.34 -30.18
N LEU A 256 -2.84 13.48 -30.79
CA LEU A 256 -3.70 14.08 -31.81
C LEU A 256 -3.16 13.81 -33.22
N GLU A 257 -4.05 13.78 -34.21
CA GLU A 257 -3.67 13.75 -35.62
C GLU A 257 -2.91 15.05 -35.97
N GLY A 258 -1.81 14.92 -36.72
CA GLY A 258 -0.98 16.06 -37.13
C GLY A 258 0.18 16.41 -36.19
N SER A 259 0.23 15.84 -34.98
CA SER A 259 1.37 16.02 -34.07
C SER A 259 2.65 15.41 -34.66
N GLN A 260 3.65 16.24 -34.94
CA GLN A 260 4.92 15.78 -35.53
C GLN A 260 5.94 15.36 -34.48
N ASN A 261 5.90 15.93 -33.27
CA ASN A 261 6.81 15.58 -32.21
C ASN A 261 6.26 14.40 -31.40
N ILE A 262 7.11 13.41 -31.08
CA ILE A 262 6.73 12.24 -30.27
C ILE A 262 6.26 12.61 -28.86
N LEU A 263 6.70 13.75 -28.32
CA LEU A 263 6.33 14.26 -26.99
C LEU A 263 5.12 15.20 -27.00
N GLU A 264 4.57 15.49 -28.18
CA GLU A 264 3.39 16.36 -28.29
C GLU A 264 2.13 15.56 -27.99
N PHE A 265 1.50 15.85 -26.86
CA PHE A 265 0.22 15.31 -26.43
C PHE A 265 -0.66 16.41 -25.87
N SER A 266 -1.97 16.21 -25.90
CA SER A 266 -2.92 17.08 -25.22
C SER A 266 -3.47 16.41 -23.96
N SER A 267 -3.49 17.15 -22.85
CA SER A 267 -4.20 16.77 -21.62
C SER A 267 -5.65 17.27 -21.57
N ASN A 268 -6.01 18.14 -22.51
CA ASN A 268 -7.33 18.74 -22.68
C ASN A 268 -7.59 18.93 -24.19
N PRO A 269 -7.94 17.86 -24.94
CA PRO A 269 -8.24 17.97 -26.36
C PRO A 269 -9.36 18.98 -26.61
N ALA A 270 -9.25 19.78 -27.66
CA ALA A 270 -10.34 20.65 -28.12
C ALA A 270 -11.51 19.81 -28.66
N ASP A 271 -12.71 20.37 -28.67
CA ASP A 271 -13.93 19.64 -29.03
C ASP A 271 -13.95 19.13 -30.50
N ASP A 272 -13.13 19.72 -31.37
CA ASP A 272 -12.93 19.34 -32.77
C ASP A 272 -11.65 18.55 -33.02
N ALA A 273 -10.88 18.23 -31.97
CA ALA A 273 -9.61 17.53 -32.09
C ALA A 273 -9.81 16.09 -32.55
N LYS A 274 -8.95 15.66 -33.48
CA LYS A 274 -8.90 14.25 -33.91
C LYS A 274 -7.90 13.48 -33.05
N ILE A 275 -8.41 12.70 -32.11
CA ILE A 275 -7.58 11.84 -31.25
C ILE A 275 -7.21 10.57 -32.00
N LEU A 276 -5.95 10.15 -31.88
CA LEU A 276 -5.44 8.86 -32.36
C LEU A 276 -5.55 7.78 -31.27
N TYR A 277 -5.10 8.10 -30.06
CA TYR A 277 -5.14 7.21 -28.90
C TYR A 277 -4.97 7.98 -27.57
N GLY A 278 -5.33 7.32 -26.46
CA GLY A 278 -5.13 7.82 -25.11
C GLY A 278 -3.95 7.12 -24.43
N LEU A 279 -3.24 7.80 -23.55
CA LEU A 279 -2.09 7.27 -22.82
C LEU A 279 -2.24 7.61 -21.34
N PRO A 280 -2.38 6.61 -20.44
CA PRO A 280 -2.30 6.87 -19.03
C PRO A 280 -0.85 7.20 -18.68
N VAL A 281 -0.64 8.32 -17.98
CA VAL A 281 0.67 8.74 -17.50
C VAL A 281 0.59 9.05 -16.01
N SER A 282 1.70 8.84 -15.32
CA SER A 282 1.86 9.30 -13.96
C SER A 282 2.97 10.34 -13.90
N ALA A 283 2.74 11.41 -13.16
CA ALA A 283 3.69 12.52 -13.04
C ALA A 283 3.54 13.18 -11.66
N PRO A 284 4.48 14.03 -11.23
CA PRO A 284 4.31 14.84 -10.03
C PRO A 284 2.95 15.53 -10.04
N TRP A 285 2.29 15.63 -8.87
CA TRP A 285 0.94 16.23 -8.82
C TRP A 285 0.91 17.63 -9.43
N ILE A 286 1.99 18.41 -9.25
CA ILE A 286 2.13 19.74 -9.82
C ILE A 286 2.00 19.77 -11.36
N CYS A 287 2.46 18.74 -12.08
CA CYS A 287 2.39 18.67 -13.54
C CYS A 287 0.97 18.33 -14.04
N VAL A 288 0.26 17.45 -13.32
CA VAL A 288 -1.05 16.94 -13.78
C VAL A 288 -2.25 17.76 -13.32
N LYS A 289 -2.03 18.78 -12.46
CA LYS A 289 -3.12 19.61 -11.88
C LYS A 289 -4.08 20.16 -12.93
N ASN A 290 -3.59 20.44 -14.13
CA ASN A 290 -4.38 21.07 -15.21
C ASN A 290 -4.95 20.07 -16.22
N TYR A 291 -4.75 18.76 -16.04
CA TYR A 291 -5.28 17.76 -16.97
C TYR A 291 -6.80 17.63 -16.81
N LYS A 292 -7.51 17.33 -17.90
CA LYS A 292 -8.95 17.04 -17.89
C LYS A 292 -9.24 15.81 -17.03
N TYR A 293 -8.52 14.73 -17.29
CA TYR A 293 -8.58 13.49 -16.54
C TYR A 293 -7.37 13.42 -15.61
N LYS A 294 -7.61 13.59 -14.31
CA LYS A 294 -6.57 13.55 -13.28
C LYS A 294 -7.08 12.97 -11.98
N ILE A 295 -6.24 12.19 -11.32
CA ILE A 295 -6.45 11.69 -9.97
C ILE A 295 -5.15 11.89 -9.19
N ARG A 296 -5.27 12.47 -7.99
CA ARG A 296 -4.15 12.60 -7.07
C ARG A 296 -3.93 11.31 -6.32
N LEU A 297 -2.68 10.88 -6.23
CA LEU A 297 -2.24 9.69 -5.53
C LEU A 297 -1.40 10.06 -4.32
N CYS A 298 -1.54 9.27 -3.27
CA CYS A 298 -0.70 9.34 -2.07
C CYS A 298 -0.21 7.93 -1.69
N PRO A 299 0.90 7.83 -0.94
CA PRO A 299 1.36 6.57 -0.37
C PRO A 299 0.28 5.86 0.45
N ALA A 300 0.04 4.58 0.15
CA ALA A 300 -0.72 3.65 1.00
C ALA A 300 -0.67 2.22 0.45
N SER A 301 -0.86 1.25 1.34
CA SER A 301 -0.87 -0.17 0.97
C SER A 301 -2.25 -0.63 0.52
N GLU A 302 -2.68 -0.23 -0.68
CA GLU A 302 -3.87 -0.75 -1.37
C GLU A 302 -3.49 -1.78 -2.46
N LYS A 303 -4.40 -2.70 -2.78
CA LYS A 303 -4.20 -3.67 -3.86
C LYS A 303 -4.13 -2.92 -5.20
N LYS A 304 -2.97 -2.92 -5.86
CA LYS A 304 -2.71 -2.16 -7.10
C LYS A 304 -3.76 -2.38 -8.20
N SER A 305 -4.26 -3.60 -8.40
CA SER A 305 -5.32 -3.88 -9.38
C SER A 305 -6.66 -3.24 -9.04
N LYS A 306 -7.03 -3.18 -7.75
CA LYS A 306 -8.24 -2.49 -7.29
C LYS A 306 -8.11 -0.99 -7.54
N LEU A 307 -6.99 -0.39 -7.12
CA LEU A 307 -6.70 1.03 -7.38
C LEU A 307 -6.78 1.38 -8.88
N CYS A 308 -6.16 0.57 -9.75
CA CYS A 308 -6.20 0.81 -11.20
C CYS A 308 -7.62 0.67 -11.77
N GLN A 309 -8.41 -0.27 -11.24
CA GLN A 309 -9.81 -0.44 -11.64
C GLN A 309 -10.66 0.77 -11.23
N ASP A 310 -10.44 1.30 -10.03
CA ASP A 310 -11.13 2.50 -9.52
C ASP A 310 -10.77 3.74 -10.34
N ILE A 311 -9.47 3.93 -10.66
CA ILE A 311 -8.98 4.99 -11.56
C ILE A 311 -9.63 4.88 -12.93
N LYS A 312 -9.61 3.69 -13.55
CA LYS A 312 -10.18 3.44 -14.88
C LYS A 312 -11.67 3.77 -14.89
N THR A 313 -12.42 3.28 -13.89
CA THR A 313 -13.86 3.52 -13.79
C THR A 313 -14.18 5.00 -13.63
N SER A 314 -13.39 5.72 -12.83
CA SER A 314 -13.54 7.17 -12.68
C SER A 314 -13.29 7.92 -13.99
N PHE A 315 -12.26 7.57 -14.75
CA PHE A 315 -12.00 8.20 -16.04
C PHE A 315 -13.05 7.85 -17.10
N GLU A 316 -13.51 6.59 -17.15
CA GLU A 316 -14.60 6.18 -18.04
C GLU A 316 -15.85 7.02 -17.79
N SER A 317 -16.27 7.16 -16.53
CA SER A 317 -17.44 7.96 -16.14
C SER A 317 -17.28 9.43 -16.50
N LEU A 318 -16.10 10.02 -16.29
CA LEU A 318 -15.80 11.41 -16.67
C LEU A 318 -15.78 11.63 -18.20
N SER A 319 -15.58 10.57 -18.98
CA SER A 319 -15.53 10.65 -20.44
C SER A 319 -16.87 10.39 -21.13
N GLU A 320 -17.92 10.05 -20.39
CA GLU A 320 -19.22 9.74 -20.99
C GLU A 320 -19.78 10.95 -21.76
N GLY A 321 -20.15 10.73 -23.01
CA GLY A 321 -20.67 11.76 -23.91
C GLY A 321 -19.61 12.71 -24.49
N THR A 322 -18.32 12.45 -24.24
CA THR A 322 -17.22 13.27 -24.79
C THR A 322 -16.55 12.58 -25.98
N LEU A 323 -15.82 13.35 -26.80
CA LEU A 323 -15.09 12.77 -27.94
C LEU A 323 -13.98 11.79 -27.50
N GLU A 324 -13.50 11.90 -26.26
CA GLU A 324 -12.47 11.04 -25.68
C GLU A 324 -13.01 9.66 -25.24
N GLU A 325 -14.33 9.50 -25.07
CA GLU A 325 -14.97 8.33 -24.45
C GLU A 325 -14.43 7.00 -24.99
N LYS A 326 -14.39 6.88 -26.33
CA LYS A 326 -13.92 5.68 -27.02
C LYS A 326 -12.46 5.36 -26.66
N TYR A 327 -11.60 6.38 -26.60
CA TYR A 327 -10.18 6.23 -26.33
C TYR A 327 -9.94 5.88 -24.87
N VAL A 328 -10.61 6.57 -23.94
CA VAL A 328 -10.53 6.27 -22.49
C VAL A 328 -10.97 4.83 -22.20
N LYS A 329 -12.06 4.38 -22.82
CA LYS A 329 -12.55 2.99 -22.66
C LYS A 329 -11.57 1.96 -23.22
N SER A 330 -10.83 2.30 -24.27
CA SER A 330 -9.87 1.41 -24.95
C SER A 330 -8.53 1.23 -24.23
N ILE A 331 -8.23 2.05 -23.22
CA ILE A 331 -7.00 1.92 -22.42
C ILE A 331 -7.10 0.66 -21.55
N GLY A 332 -6.10 -0.22 -21.67
CA GLY A 332 -6.02 -1.47 -20.91
C GLY A 332 -5.74 -1.24 -19.43
N LEU A 333 -6.24 -2.14 -18.55
CA LEU A 333 -5.95 -2.07 -17.11
C LEU A 333 -4.44 -2.20 -16.83
N ASP A 334 -3.73 -2.97 -17.65
CA ASP A 334 -2.28 -3.16 -17.61
C ASP A 334 -1.51 -1.87 -17.90
N GLU A 335 -2.01 -1.00 -18.78
CA GLU A 335 -1.39 0.31 -19.05
C GLU A 335 -1.40 1.19 -17.79
N TYR A 336 -2.53 1.23 -17.05
CA TYR A 336 -2.58 1.90 -15.74
C TYR A 336 -1.63 1.26 -14.72
N MET A 337 -1.60 -0.08 -14.65
CA MET A 337 -0.72 -0.81 -13.75
C MET A 337 0.77 -0.53 -14.04
N ASN A 338 1.14 -0.26 -15.29
CA ASN A 338 2.52 0.02 -15.67
C ASN A 338 3.02 1.41 -15.23
N VAL A 339 2.11 2.35 -14.97
CA VAL A 339 2.44 3.74 -14.61
C VAL A 339 2.15 4.09 -13.15
N VAL A 340 1.21 3.42 -12.47
CA VAL A 340 0.91 3.72 -11.05
C VAL A 340 2.15 3.47 -10.16
N PRO A 341 2.58 4.48 -9.38
CA PRO A 341 3.77 4.36 -8.52
C PRO A 341 3.50 3.46 -7.32
N GLY A 342 4.48 2.62 -7.00
CA GLY A 342 4.60 1.86 -5.74
C GLY A 342 3.29 1.39 -5.11
N LYS A 343 3.23 1.47 -3.78
CA LYS A 343 2.01 1.28 -3.00
C LYS A 343 1.27 2.62 -2.90
N SER A 344 0.16 2.74 -3.61
CA SER A 344 -0.62 3.98 -3.70
C SER A 344 -2.07 3.79 -3.28
N LYS A 345 -2.74 4.90 -2.98
CA LYS A 345 -4.20 5.04 -2.95
C LYS A 345 -4.63 6.35 -3.63
N ILE A 346 -5.90 6.46 -3.97
CA ILE A 346 -6.52 7.73 -4.35
C ILE A 346 -6.53 8.65 -3.12
N ALA A 347 -6.01 9.87 -3.27
CA ALA A 347 -6.07 10.88 -2.23
C ALA A 347 -7.53 11.31 -2.02
N LYS A 348 -8.01 11.30 -0.77
CA LYS A 348 -9.31 11.89 -0.45
C LYS A 348 -9.22 13.40 -0.65
N LEU A 349 -10.16 13.99 -1.37
CA LEU A 349 -10.36 15.43 -1.35
C LEU A 349 -10.62 15.82 0.11
N LEU A 350 -9.72 16.60 0.70
CA LEU A 350 -10.02 17.28 1.95
C LEU A 350 -11.18 18.23 1.62
N LYS A 351 -12.35 17.95 2.20
CA LYS A 351 -13.52 18.82 2.10
C LYS A 351 -13.26 20.13 2.82
#